data_AF-A0ABD6EXF9-F1
#
_entry.id   AF-A0ABD6EXF9-F1
#
_cell.length_a   1.000
_cell.length_b   1.000
_cell.length_c   1.000
_cell.angle_alpha   90.00
_cell.angle_beta   90.00
_cell.angle_gamma   90.00
#
_symmetry.space_group_name_H-M   'P 1'
#
loop_
_entity.id
_entity.type
_entity.pdbx_description
1 polymer ?
#
loop_
_entity_poly.entity_id
_entity_poly.type
_entity_poly.pdbx_seq_one_letter_code
_entity_poly.pdbx_strand_id
1 'polypeptide(L)'
;MEICSPATTWLLKRAAGIRRGKQEAGEVVGKLSVKHIYEIAKVKSKDTCLQGVPLEDICKMFLITCRTIGIEVTREDLDPVEYKAFLEKRKEIVDRQLKEIADKKAAKMLRTT
;
A
#
# COMPACT_ATOMS: atom_id res chain seq x y z
N MET A 1 -7.14 -20.81 -18.76
CA MET A 1 -6.33 -20.00 -17.83
C MET A 1 -7.13 -18.73 -17.58
N GLU A 2 -7.77 -18.61 -16.41
CA GLU A 2 -8.57 -17.42 -16.10
C GLU A 2 -7.66 -16.26 -15.74
N ILE A 3 -7.90 -15.11 -16.36
CA ILE A 3 -7.20 -13.85 -16.07
C ILE A 3 -8.03 -13.13 -15.01
N CYS A 4 -7.57 -13.17 -13.75
CA CYS A 4 -8.15 -12.37 -12.66
C CYS A 4 -7.55 -10.97 -12.62
N SER A 5 -8.24 -10.06 -11.91
CA SER A 5 -7.70 -8.73 -11.63
C SER A 5 -6.36 -8.79 -10.87
N PRO A 6 -5.52 -7.75 -10.95
CA PRO A 6 -4.22 -7.71 -10.28
C PRO A 6 -4.30 -7.98 -8.78
N ALA A 7 -3.15 -8.32 -8.18
CA ALA A 7 -3.05 -8.54 -6.74
C ALA A 7 -3.56 -7.33 -5.95
N THR A 8 -4.32 -7.58 -4.87
CA THR A 8 -4.89 -6.54 -4.00
C THR A 8 -3.82 -5.54 -3.53
N THR A 9 -2.66 -6.04 -3.12
CA THR A 9 -1.51 -5.22 -2.70
C THR A 9 -1.06 -4.26 -3.80
N TRP A 10 -1.09 -4.68 -5.06
CA TRP A 10 -0.71 -3.82 -6.19
C TRP A 10 -1.75 -2.71 -6.41
N LEU A 11 -3.04 -3.05 -6.39
CA LEU A 11 -4.13 -2.08 -6.54
C LEU A 11 -4.11 -1.01 -5.45
N LEU A 12 -3.94 -1.43 -4.18
CA LEU A 12 -3.88 -0.51 -3.04
C LEU A 12 -2.66 0.41 -3.12
N LYS A 13 -1.48 -0.13 -3.45
CA LYS A 13 -0.26 0.67 -3.63
C LYS A 13 -0.42 1.66 -4.79
N ARG A 14 -1.01 1.23 -5.90
CA ARG A 14 -1.25 2.07 -7.07
C ARG A 14 -2.21 3.20 -6.75
N ALA A 15 -3.31 2.92 -6.06
CA ALA A 15 -4.28 3.92 -5.62
C ALA A 15 -3.67 4.93 -4.65
N ALA A 16 -2.80 4.49 -3.74
CA ALA A 16 -2.11 5.37 -2.81
C ALA A 16 -0.91 6.10 -3.45
N GLY A 17 -0.55 5.82 -4.70
CA GLY A 17 0.61 6.46 -5.36
C GLY A 17 1.97 6.03 -4.78
N ILE A 18 2.03 4.88 -4.10
CA ILE A 18 3.25 4.39 -3.44
C ILE A 18 3.82 3.18 -4.19
N ARG A 19 5.14 2.99 -4.11
CA ARG A 19 5.83 1.80 -4.66
C ARG A 19 6.20 0.79 -3.57
N ARG A 20 6.52 1.28 -2.38
CA ARG A 20 7.03 0.48 -1.25
C ARG A 20 6.06 0.54 -0.08
N GLY A 21 5.93 -0.58 0.65
CA GLY A 21 5.20 -0.63 1.92
C GLY A 21 6.05 -0.11 3.07
N LYS A 22 5.50 -0.16 4.27
CA LYS A 22 6.21 0.19 5.51
C LYS A 22 7.43 -0.70 5.71
N GLN A 23 8.52 -0.11 6.18
CA GLN A 23 9.73 -0.79 6.63
C GLN A 23 9.71 -0.96 8.15
N GLU A 24 9.12 0.00 8.87
CA GLU A 24 9.05 0.01 10.33
C GLU A 24 7.60 -0.17 10.81
N ALA A 25 7.45 -0.70 12.02
CA ALA A 25 6.14 -0.81 12.65
C ALA A 25 5.58 0.59 12.95
N GLY A 26 4.31 0.82 12.61
CA GLY A 26 3.66 2.13 12.80
C GLY A 26 3.93 3.17 11.70
N GLU A 27 4.81 2.89 10.73
CA GLU A 27 5.08 3.81 9.64
C GLU A 27 3.86 3.91 8.68
N VAL A 28 3.36 5.13 8.50
CA VAL A 28 2.31 5.45 7.53
C VAL A 28 2.98 5.83 6.21
N VAL A 29 2.74 5.04 5.17
CA VAL A 29 3.37 5.21 3.85
C VAL A 29 2.46 5.85 2.83
N GLY A 30 1.15 5.79 3.01
CA GLY A 30 0.15 6.33 2.09
C GLY A 30 -1.18 6.55 2.81
N LYS A 31 -2.06 7.31 2.17
CA LYS A 31 -3.42 7.55 2.66
C LYS A 31 -4.42 7.22 1.55
N LEU A 32 -5.54 6.64 1.93
CA LEU A 32 -6.69 6.39 1.05
C LEU A 32 -7.97 6.80 1.76
N SER A 33 -8.98 7.18 1.01
CA SER A 33 -10.33 7.35 1.55
C SER A 33 -11.14 6.06 1.42
N VAL A 34 -12.22 5.92 2.19
CA VAL A 34 -13.15 4.77 2.10
C VAL A 34 -13.71 4.60 0.69
N LYS A 35 -13.93 5.70 -0.06
CA LYS A 35 -14.39 5.67 -1.45
C LYS A 35 -13.43 4.90 -2.36
N HIS A 36 -12.13 5.11 -2.20
CA HIS A 36 -11.12 4.38 -2.97
C HIS A 36 -11.16 2.88 -2.66
N ILE A 37 -11.32 2.50 -1.39
CA ILE A 37 -11.42 1.10 -1.00
C ILE A 37 -12.65 0.44 -1.63
N TYR A 38 -13.79 1.12 -1.61
CA TYR A 38 -15.03 0.64 -2.20
C TYR A 38 -14.89 0.40 -3.72
N GLU A 39 -14.33 1.36 -4.46
CA GLU A 39 -14.15 1.23 -5.91
C GLU A 39 -13.19 0.08 -6.26
N ILE A 40 -12.09 -0.08 -5.51
CA ILE A 40 -11.17 -1.21 -5.71
C ILE A 40 -11.88 -2.54 -5.38
N ALA A 41 -12.69 -2.58 -4.32
CA ALA A 41 -13.43 -3.77 -3.93
C ALA A 41 -14.46 -4.16 -5.00
N LYS A 42 -15.14 -3.18 -5.60
CA LYS A 42 -16.11 -3.39 -6.68
C LYS A 42 -15.47 -3.90 -7.98
N VAL A 43 -14.24 -3.48 -8.27
CA VAL A 43 -13.48 -4.06 -9.39
C VAL A 43 -13.12 -5.50 -9.09
N LYS A 44 -12.63 -5.76 -7.88
CA LYS A 44 -12.13 -7.08 -7.49
C LYS A 44 -13.24 -8.09 -7.21
N SER A 45 -14.44 -7.66 -6.82
CA SER A 45 -15.61 -8.52 -6.59
C SER A 45 -16.12 -9.22 -7.87
N LYS A 46 -15.65 -8.80 -9.04
CA LYS A 46 -15.93 -9.45 -10.32
C LYS A 46 -15.06 -10.68 -10.57
N ASP A 47 -13.99 -10.87 -9.79
CA ASP A 47 -13.13 -12.04 -9.92
C ASP A 47 -13.89 -13.29 -9.48
N THR A 48 -13.70 -14.40 -10.20
CA THR A 48 -14.35 -15.70 -9.94
C THR A 48 -14.10 -16.18 -8.50
N CYS A 49 -12.93 -15.86 -7.92
CA CYS A 49 -12.56 -16.24 -6.55
C CYS A 49 -13.33 -15.50 -5.43
N LEU A 50 -14.02 -14.40 -5.75
CA LEU A 50 -14.79 -13.60 -4.79
C LEU A 50 -16.30 -13.63 -5.09
N GLN A 51 -16.74 -14.52 -5.99
CA GLN A 51 -18.16 -14.73 -6.24
C GLN A 51 -18.88 -15.17 -4.97
N GLY A 52 -20.03 -14.54 -4.70
CA GLY A 52 -20.85 -14.83 -3.52
C GLY A 52 -20.35 -14.19 -2.21
N VAL A 53 -19.19 -13.52 -2.21
CA VAL A 53 -18.71 -12.79 -1.03
C VAL A 53 -19.37 -11.41 -0.97
N PRO A 54 -19.98 -11.01 0.17
CA PRO A 54 -20.51 -9.66 0.34
C PRO A 54 -19.44 -8.59 0.15
N LEU A 55 -19.79 -7.50 -0.53
CA LEU A 55 -18.85 -6.40 -0.81
C LEU A 55 -18.27 -5.78 0.47
N GLU A 56 -19.05 -5.76 1.55
CA GLU A 56 -18.60 -5.30 2.87
C GLU A 56 -17.43 -6.12 3.41
N ASP A 57 -17.46 -7.44 3.24
CA ASP A 57 -16.40 -8.33 3.74
C ASP A 57 -15.12 -8.20 2.89
N ILE A 58 -15.27 -7.97 1.58
CA ILE A 58 -14.14 -7.63 0.70
C ILE A 58 -13.49 -6.31 1.16
N CYS A 59 -14.29 -5.29 1.47
CA CYS A 59 -13.80 -4.03 2.00
C CYS A 59 -13.06 -4.22 3.33
N LYS A 60 -13.60 -5.00 4.28
CA LYS A 60 -12.94 -5.33 5.55
C LYS A 60 -11.59 -6.01 5.33
N MET A 61 -11.51 -6.97 4.41
CA MET A 61 -10.26 -7.63 4.04
C MET A 61 -9.22 -6.63 3.49
N PHE A 62 -9.66 -5.64 2.71
CA PHE A 62 -8.76 -4.62 2.18
C PHE A 62 -8.28 -3.66 3.26
N LEU A 63 -9.10 -3.33 4.25
CA LEU A 63 -8.68 -2.53 5.41
C LEU A 63 -7.55 -3.22 6.19
N ILE A 64 -7.65 -4.53 6.40
CA ILE A 64 -6.58 -5.32 7.04
C ILE A 64 -5.30 -5.25 6.19
N THR A 65 -5.44 -5.43 4.88
CA THR A 65 -4.31 -5.36 3.94
C THR A 65 -3.64 -3.98 3.94
N CYS A 66 -4.41 -2.90 4.00
CA CYS A 66 -3.91 -1.52 4.12
C CYS A 66 -3.06 -1.35 5.38
N ARG A 67 -3.53 -1.83 6.53
CA ARG A 67 -2.79 -1.77 7.81
C ARG A 67 -1.44 -2.50 7.73
N THR A 68 -1.41 -3.64 7.04
CA THR A 68 -0.18 -4.41 6.81
C THR A 68 0.81 -3.64 5.93
N ILE A 69 0.32 -2.97 4.88
CA ILE A 69 1.17 -2.16 3.99
C ILE A 69 1.62 -0.85 4.66
N GLY A 70 0.85 -0.33 5.62
CA GLY A 70 1.05 0.99 6.23
C GLY A 70 0.24 2.10 5.54
N ILE A 71 -0.85 1.75 4.87
CA ILE A 71 -1.78 2.72 4.30
C ILE A 71 -2.85 3.06 5.34
N GLU A 72 -2.99 4.34 5.64
CA GLU A 72 -4.03 4.86 6.52
C GLU A 72 -5.32 5.11 5.72
N VAL A 73 -6.45 4.62 6.23
CA VAL A 73 -7.74 4.80 5.57
C VAL A 73 -8.58 5.80 6.36
N THR A 74 -8.94 6.91 5.71
CA THR A 74 -9.71 8.03 6.28
C THR A 74 -11.14 8.03 5.74
N ARG A 75 -12.08 8.60 6.49
CA ARG A 75 -13.49 8.70 6.05
C ARG A 75 -13.69 9.91 5.14
N GLU A 76 -12.90 10.93 5.36
CA GLU A 76 -12.90 12.21 4.66
C GLU A 76 -12.26 12.07 3.28
N ASP A 77 -12.55 13.05 2.41
CA ASP A 77 -11.87 13.17 1.13
C ASP A 77 -10.45 13.70 1.33
N LEU A 78 -9.51 13.17 0.56
CA LEU A 78 -8.10 13.56 0.65
C LEU A 78 -7.88 14.88 -0.09
N ASP A 79 -7.29 15.86 0.58
CA ASP A 79 -6.83 17.08 -0.08
C ASP A 79 -5.59 16.78 -0.96
N PRO A 80 -5.63 17.08 -2.27
CA PRO A 80 -4.52 16.78 -3.17
C PRO A 80 -3.22 17.52 -2.86
N VAL A 81 -3.30 18.74 -2.32
CA VAL A 81 -2.13 19.59 -2.04
C VAL A 81 -1.40 19.04 -0.81
N GLU A 82 -2.14 18.74 0.25
CA GLU A 82 -1.59 18.11 1.44
C GLU A 82 -1.01 16.74 1.13
N TYR A 83 -1.71 15.95 0.31
CA TYR A 83 -1.25 14.62 -0.05
C TYR A 83 0.04 14.65 -0.87
N LYS A 84 0.18 15.61 -1.77
CA LYS A 84 1.42 15.80 -2.53
C LYS A 84 2.60 16.13 -1.61
N ALA A 85 2.42 17.07 -0.68
CA ALA A 85 3.44 17.42 0.30
C ALA A 85 3.83 16.22 1.19
N PHE A 86 2.87 15.36 1.54
CA PHE A 86 3.12 14.11 2.24
C PHE A 86 3.99 13.15 1.44
N LEU A 87 3.71 12.96 0.14
CA LEU A 87 4.49 12.07 -0.73
C LEU A 87 5.93 12.56 -0.95
N GLU A 88 6.14 13.88 -1.03
CA GLU A 88 7.48 14.47 -1.14
C GLU A 88 8.33 14.19 0.09
N LYS A 89 7.79 14.46 1.30
CA LYS A 89 8.46 14.10 2.56
C LYS A 89 8.75 12.60 2.64
N ARG A 90 7.81 11.78 2.17
CA ARG A 90 7.97 10.32 2.17
C ARG A 90 9.12 9.87 1.28
N LYS A 91 9.33 10.53 0.14
CA LYS A 91 10.43 10.22 -0.78
C LYS A 91 11.79 10.33 -0.07
N GLU A 92 12.01 11.38 0.70
CA GLU A 92 13.24 11.58 1.48
C GLU A 92 13.47 10.45 2.50
N ILE A 93 12.40 10.00 3.17
CA ILE A 93 12.47 8.89 4.14
C ILE A 93 12.82 7.58 3.40
N VAL A 94 12.20 7.33 2.25
CA VAL A 94 12.49 6.13 1.45
C VAL A 94 13.94 6.12 0.97
N ASP A 95 14.46 7.26 0.51
CA ASP A 95 15.85 7.38 0.06
C ASP A 95 16.84 7.11 1.19
N ARG A 96 16.56 7.60 2.41
CA ARG A 96 17.33 7.29 3.62
C ARG A 96 17.29 5.79 3.94
N GLN A 97 16.10 5.19 3.94
CA GLN A 97 15.92 3.75 4.19
C GLN A 97 16.68 2.89 3.18
N LEU A 98 16.68 3.28 1.90
CA LEU A 98 17.41 2.57 0.85
C LEU A 98 18.92 2.65 1.06
N LYS A 99 19.44 3.82 1.46
CA LYS A 99 20.85 4.00 1.80
C LYS A 99 21.25 3.12 2.97
N GLU A 100 20.49 3.12 4.05
CA GLU A 100 20.75 2.26 5.21
C GLU A 100 20.72 0.77 4.87
N ILE A 101 19.81 0.33 4.00
CA ILE A 101 19.77 -1.05 3.52
C ILE A 101 21.01 -1.38 2.69
N ALA A 102 21.46 -0.45 1.83
CA ALA A 102 22.67 -0.64 1.04
C ALA A 102 23.92 -0.75 1.92
N ASP A 103 24.05 0.14 2.91
CA ASP A 103 25.17 0.16 3.85
C ASP A 103 25.21 -1.13 4.69
N LYS A 104 24.07 -1.60 5.18
CA LYS A 104 23.96 -2.88 5.90
C LYS A 104 24.32 -4.08 5.02
N LYS A 105 23.94 -4.06 3.74
CA LYS A 105 24.31 -5.11 2.78
C LYS A 105 25.81 -5.11 2.51
N ALA A 106 26.42 -3.94 2.29
CA ALA A 106 27.86 -3.79 2.07
C ALA A 106 28.67 -4.29 3.29
N ALA A 107 28.27 -3.89 4.51
CA ALA A 107 28.90 -4.35 5.75
C ALA A 107 28.82 -5.88 5.91
N LYS A 108 27.70 -6.50 5.55
CA LYS A 108 27.55 -7.97 5.59
C LYS A 108 28.43 -8.68 4.55
N MET A 109 28.59 -8.11 3.36
CA MET A 109 29.48 -8.67 2.32
C MET A 109 30.95 -8.61 2.75
N LEU A 110 31.41 -7.48 3.29
CA LEU A 110 32.78 -7.32 3.79
C LEU A 110 33.13 -8.27 4.95
N ARG A 111 32.14 -8.72 5.73
CA ARG A 111 32.33 -9.68 6.83
C ARG A 111 32.49 -11.13 6.38
N THR A 112 32.03 -11.47 5.18
CA THR A 112 31.97 -12.85 4.67
C THR A 112 33.17 -13.19 3.75
N THR A 113 34.05 -12.21 3.52
CA THR A 113 35.30 -12.37 2.75
C THR A 113 36.46 -12.41 3.73
#